data_AF-A0A2H5BZX1-F1
#
_entry.id   AF-A0A2H5BZX1-F1
#
_cell.length_a   1.000
_cell.length_b   1.000
_cell.length_c   1.000
_cell.angle_alpha   90.00
_cell.angle_beta   90.00
_cell.angle_gamma   90.00
#
_symmetry.space_group_name_H-M   'P 1'
#
loop_
_entity.id
_entity.type
_entity.pdbx_description
1 polymer ?
#
loop_
_entity_poly.entity_id
_entity_poly.type
_entity_poly.pdbx_seq_one_letter_code
_entity_poly.pdbx_strand_id
1 'polypeptide(L)'
;MLMANRISVLNETLISHTINRSESLSATRAESHRCAVEALVALKAFICQQGMMEHRLRDYKNYVVVFLEWHLNTISGPAFHPFYQQVKEFVVALDAKSDDFYDEFIAAAHHRITTLSAEEYLFSLKDRVLKELEFFQARSSALQQEVETLTHSFAGQKDENAILHNQLHEIEERVTEQEQNIRQLTDKNNDMHHEMTIKQQEFNEFISITKI
;
A
#
# COMPACT_ATOMS: atom_id res chain seq x y z
N MET A 1 -28.48 -9.28 -1.68
CA MET A 1 -27.69 -10.54 -1.79
C MET A 1 -28.39 -11.76 -1.21
N LEU A 2 -29.17 -11.65 -0.14
CA LEU A 2 -29.83 -12.79 0.52
C LEU A 2 -30.62 -13.73 -0.41
N MET A 3 -31.23 -13.19 -1.48
CA MET A 3 -31.97 -13.94 -2.52
C MET A 3 -31.27 -13.93 -3.89
N ALA A 4 -30.04 -13.41 -3.99
CA ALA A 4 -29.38 -13.24 -5.27
C ALA A 4 -28.77 -14.58 -5.71
N ASN A 5 -29.17 -15.06 -6.88
CA ASN A 5 -28.65 -16.32 -7.42
C ASN A 5 -27.20 -16.21 -7.90
N ARG A 6 -26.78 -15.02 -8.37
CA ARG A 6 -25.45 -14.76 -8.92
C ARG A 6 -25.03 -13.33 -8.60
N ILE A 7 -23.72 -13.13 -8.48
CA ILE A 7 -23.08 -11.81 -8.35
C ILE A 7 -22.25 -11.59 -9.61
N SER A 8 -22.25 -10.36 -10.13
CA SER A 8 -21.42 -9.96 -11.26
C SER A 8 -20.74 -8.65 -10.93
N VAL A 9 -19.50 -8.50 -11.38
CA VAL A 9 -18.68 -7.30 -11.19
C VAL A 9 -18.60 -6.58 -12.51
N LEU A 10 -18.91 -5.27 -12.50
CA LEU A 10 -18.87 -4.41 -13.67
C LEU A 10 -17.82 -3.32 -13.44
N ASN A 11 -17.12 -2.91 -14.50
CA ASN A 11 -16.18 -1.78 -14.45
C ASN A 11 -16.91 -0.45 -14.68
N GLU A 12 -18.03 -0.26 -14.00
CA GLU A 12 -18.94 0.88 -14.14
C GLU A 12 -19.45 1.31 -12.76
N THR A 13 -19.62 2.61 -12.55
CA THR A 13 -20.20 3.13 -11.30
C THR A 13 -21.72 2.97 -11.33
N LEU A 14 -22.24 2.00 -10.57
CA LEU A 14 -23.68 1.74 -10.48
C LEU A 14 -24.41 2.58 -9.41
N ILE A 15 -23.70 2.95 -8.34
CA ILE A 15 -24.25 3.70 -7.21
C ILE A 15 -23.24 4.78 -6.82
N SER A 16 -23.71 6.01 -6.65
CA SER A 16 -22.95 7.10 -6.03
C SER A 16 -23.56 7.43 -4.68
N HIS A 17 -22.75 7.44 -3.63
CA HIS A 17 -23.17 7.77 -2.26
C HIS A 17 -22.46 9.04 -1.79
N THR A 18 -23.23 10.02 -1.34
CA THR A 18 -22.68 11.23 -0.69
C THR A 18 -22.59 11.02 0.82
N ILE A 19 -21.40 11.17 1.38
CA ILE A 19 -21.15 11.12 2.83
C ILE A 19 -21.26 12.51 3.49
N ASN A 20 -21.36 12.56 4.82
CA ASN A 20 -21.32 13.77 5.66
C ASN A 20 -22.44 14.82 5.40
N ARG A 21 -23.66 14.38 5.08
CA ARG A 21 -24.83 15.27 5.14
C ARG A 21 -25.36 15.33 6.58
N SER A 22 -25.52 16.52 7.13
CA SER A 22 -26.06 16.72 8.48
C SER A 22 -27.47 16.15 8.65
N GLU A 23 -28.25 16.08 7.57
CA GLU A 23 -29.61 15.53 7.54
C GLU A 23 -29.65 14.02 7.25
N SER A 24 -28.50 13.34 7.18
CA SER A 24 -28.50 11.91 6.92
C SER A 24 -29.02 11.12 8.14
N LEU A 25 -29.62 9.96 7.88
CA LEU A 25 -30.02 9.03 8.94
C LEU A 25 -28.85 8.57 9.83
N SER A 26 -27.60 8.70 9.36
CA SER A 26 -26.45 8.40 10.21
C SER A 26 -26.22 9.45 11.30
N ALA A 27 -26.70 10.69 11.11
CA ALA A 27 -26.64 11.74 12.13
C ALA A 27 -27.68 11.55 13.26
N THR A 28 -28.77 10.82 13.00
CA THR A 28 -29.85 10.56 13.97
C THR A 28 -29.70 9.24 14.73
N ARG A 29 -28.53 8.58 14.66
CA ARG A 29 -28.28 7.29 15.33
C ARG A 29 -28.53 7.32 16.83
N ALA A 30 -28.21 8.42 17.51
CA ALA A 30 -28.45 8.57 18.94
C ALA A 30 -29.97 8.61 19.25
N GLU A 31 -30.76 9.23 18.37
CA GLU A 31 -32.20 9.42 18.53
C GLU A 31 -33.00 8.16 18.17
N SER A 32 -32.51 7.35 17.22
CA SER A 32 -33.18 6.14 16.70
C SER A 32 -32.35 4.87 16.86
N HIS A 33 -31.56 4.76 17.94
CA HIS A 33 -30.65 3.64 18.18
C HIS A 33 -31.34 2.28 18.17
N ARG A 34 -32.59 2.22 18.65
CA ARG A 34 -33.42 1.00 18.67
C ARG A 34 -33.68 0.40 17.29
N CYS A 35 -33.67 1.22 16.23
CA CYS A 35 -33.96 0.76 14.87
C CYS A 35 -32.95 -0.30 14.39
N ALA A 36 -31.73 -0.31 14.92
CA ALA A 36 -30.73 -1.33 14.59
C ALA A 36 -31.20 -2.74 14.99
N VAL A 37 -31.75 -2.89 16.21
CA VAL A 37 -32.27 -4.17 16.70
C VAL A 37 -33.57 -4.53 16.00
N GLU A 38 -34.46 -3.56 15.79
CA GLU A 38 -35.73 -3.76 15.06
C GLU A 38 -35.50 -4.23 13.61
N ALA A 39 -34.48 -3.71 12.94
CA ALA A 39 -34.08 -4.15 11.61
C ALA A 39 -33.63 -5.62 11.59
N LEU A 40 -32.90 -6.08 12.61
CA LEU A 40 -32.47 -7.47 12.72
C LEU A 40 -33.64 -8.42 13.01
N VAL A 41 -34.60 -7.99 13.82
CA VAL A 41 -35.85 -8.73 14.05
C VAL A 41 -36.62 -8.89 12.74
N ALA A 42 -36.78 -7.81 11.97
CA ALA A 42 -37.43 -7.84 10.67
C ALA A 42 -36.68 -8.73 9.66
N LEU A 43 -35.34 -8.67 9.66
CA LEU A 43 -34.51 -9.52 8.83
C LEU A 43 -34.68 -11.01 9.16
N LYS A 44 -34.67 -11.37 10.46
CA LYS A 44 -34.91 -12.75 10.89
C LYS A 44 -36.28 -13.24 10.45
N ALA A 45 -37.31 -12.41 10.66
CA ALA A 45 -38.67 -12.74 10.23
C ALA A 45 -38.75 -12.98 8.72
N PHE A 46 -38.10 -12.13 7.92
CA PHE A 46 -38.01 -12.29 6.47
C PHE A 46 -37.31 -13.62 6.09
N ILE A 47 -36.14 -13.92 6.67
CA ILE A 47 -35.40 -15.17 6.41
C ILE A 47 -36.26 -16.41 6.76
N CYS A 48 -36.98 -16.37 7.88
CA CYS A 48 -37.89 -17.44 8.30
C CYS A 48 -39.06 -17.59 7.31
N GLN A 49 -39.68 -16.49 6.88
CA GLN A 49 -40.79 -16.51 5.91
C GLN A 49 -40.38 -17.12 4.57
N GLN A 50 -39.12 -16.94 4.15
CA GLN A 50 -38.58 -17.55 2.94
C GLN A 50 -38.11 -19.00 3.14
N GLY A 51 -38.28 -19.58 4.34
CA GLY A 51 -37.85 -20.95 4.64
C GLY A 51 -36.33 -21.13 4.65
N MET A 52 -35.57 -20.04 4.82
CA MET A 52 -34.12 -20.05 4.64
C MET A 52 -33.30 -20.16 5.94
N MET A 53 -33.98 -20.14 7.08
CA MET A 53 -33.32 -19.98 8.38
C MET A 53 -32.34 -21.12 8.69
N GLU A 54 -32.67 -22.35 8.30
CA GLU A 54 -31.81 -23.52 8.53
C GLU A 54 -30.42 -23.36 7.89
N HIS A 55 -30.37 -22.94 6.63
CA HIS A 55 -29.11 -22.79 5.90
C HIS A 55 -28.43 -21.42 6.11
N ARG A 56 -29.16 -20.43 6.64
CA ARG A 56 -28.64 -19.08 6.93
C ARG A 56 -28.41 -18.81 8.40
N LEU A 57 -28.58 -19.78 9.30
CA LEU A 57 -28.44 -19.53 10.73
C LEU A 57 -27.06 -19.00 11.11
N ARG A 58 -26.01 -19.63 10.56
CA ARG A 58 -24.63 -19.18 10.78
C ARG A 58 -24.40 -17.77 10.21
N ASP A 59 -24.82 -17.53 8.98
CA ASP A 59 -24.76 -16.21 8.31
C ASP A 59 -25.44 -15.13 9.15
N TYR A 60 -26.65 -15.42 9.64
CA TYR A 60 -27.44 -14.50 10.44
C TYR A 60 -26.75 -14.18 11.77
N LYS A 61 -26.24 -15.19 12.49
CA LYS A 61 -25.50 -14.98 13.76
C LYS A 61 -24.28 -14.09 13.55
N ASN A 62 -23.47 -14.36 12.53
CA ASN A 62 -22.29 -13.55 12.20
C ASN A 62 -22.67 -12.12 11.81
N TYR A 63 -23.69 -11.97 10.96
CA TYR A 63 -24.16 -10.65 10.54
C TYR A 63 -24.67 -9.82 11.72
N VAL A 64 -25.45 -10.39 12.63
CA VAL A 64 -25.95 -9.70 13.81
C VAL A 64 -24.81 -9.14 14.66
N VAL A 65 -23.81 -9.97 14.97
CA VAL A 65 -22.69 -9.55 15.83
C VAL A 65 -21.90 -8.42 15.18
N VAL A 66 -21.51 -8.56 13.91
CA VAL A 66 -20.76 -7.52 13.19
C VAL A 66 -21.58 -6.23 13.07
N PHE A 67 -22.86 -6.34 12.73
CA PHE A 67 -23.75 -5.21 12.55
C PHE A 67 -23.96 -4.42 13.86
N LEU A 68 -24.20 -5.13 14.97
CA LEU A 68 -24.43 -4.48 16.27
C LEU A 68 -23.13 -3.95 16.88
N GLU A 69 -22.00 -4.66 16.73
CA GLU A 69 -20.70 -4.14 17.16
C GLU A 69 -20.39 -2.80 16.47
N TRP A 70 -20.62 -2.70 15.16
CA TRP A 70 -20.44 -1.44 14.44
C TRP A 70 -21.36 -0.32 14.95
N HIS A 71 -22.61 -0.62 15.29
CA HIS A 71 -23.51 0.37 15.89
C HIS A 71 -23.03 0.82 17.27
N LEU A 72 -22.55 -0.10 18.11
CA LEU A 72 -21.97 0.23 19.41
C LEU A 72 -20.72 1.11 19.30
N ASN A 73 -19.87 0.84 18.31
CA ASN A 73 -18.64 1.59 18.08
C ASN A 73 -18.86 3.00 17.49
N THR A 74 -20.08 3.30 17.01
CA THR A 74 -20.39 4.56 16.32
C THR A 74 -21.48 5.39 17.01
N ILE A 75 -22.19 4.83 17.99
CA ILE A 75 -23.08 5.60 18.84
C ILE A 75 -22.26 6.35 19.90
N SER A 76 -22.70 7.54 20.27
CA SER A 76 -22.02 8.37 21.25
C SER A 76 -23.03 9.10 22.13
N GLY A 77 -22.57 9.57 23.29
CA GLY A 77 -23.41 10.30 24.23
C GLY A 77 -24.33 9.42 25.07
N PRO A 78 -25.38 10.00 25.68
CA PRO A 78 -26.19 9.32 26.70
C PRO A 78 -27.01 8.12 26.18
N ALA A 79 -27.18 8.01 24.86
CA ALA A 79 -27.87 6.90 24.22
C ALA A 79 -27.04 5.59 24.21
N PHE A 80 -25.73 5.66 24.44
CA PHE A 80 -24.86 4.46 24.39
C PHE A 80 -25.29 3.40 25.39
N HIS A 81 -25.43 3.75 26.67
CA HIS A 81 -25.72 2.79 27.73
C HIS A 81 -27.06 2.03 27.54
N PRO A 82 -28.20 2.69 27.29
CA PRO A 82 -29.46 1.98 27.04
C PRO A 82 -29.41 1.13 25.76
N PHE A 83 -28.71 1.59 24.71
CA PHE A 83 -28.53 0.81 23.49
C PHE A 83 -27.63 -0.41 23.71
N TYR A 84 -26.53 -0.26 24.46
CA TYR A 84 -25.64 -1.37 24.80
C TYR A 84 -26.39 -2.48 25.54
N GLN A 85 -27.22 -2.11 26.53
CA GLN A 85 -28.03 -3.09 27.25
C GLN A 85 -28.98 -3.85 26.30
N GLN A 86 -29.67 -3.14 25.40
CA GLN A 86 -30.53 -3.76 24.41
C GLN A 86 -29.77 -4.71 23.47
N VAL A 87 -28.58 -4.31 23.01
CA VAL A 87 -27.72 -5.14 22.16
C VAL A 87 -27.24 -6.38 22.92
N LYS A 88 -26.81 -6.22 24.17
CA LYS A 88 -26.35 -7.34 25.00
C LYS A 88 -27.46 -8.37 25.20
N GLU A 89 -28.66 -7.94 25.57
CA GLU A 89 -29.83 -8.81 25.70
C GLU A 89 -30.14 -9.53 24.39
N PHE A 90 -30.14 -8.81 23.27
CA PHE A 90 -30.41 -9.40 21.96
C PHE A 90 -29.37 -10.43 21.54
N VAL A 91 -28.08 -10.13 21.72
CA VAL A 91 -26.97 -11.01 21.35
C VAL A 91 -26.93 -12.25 22.24
N VAL A 92 -27.16 -12.12 23.55
CA VAL A 92 -27.30 -13.28 24.44
C VAL A 92 -28.46 -14.18 24.00
N ALA A 93 -29.59 -13.60 23.59
CA ALA A 93 -30.74 -14.35 23.11
C ALA A 93 -30.51 -15.07 21.76
N LEU A 94 -29.41 -14.80 21.03
CA LEU A 94 -29.05 -15.57 19.83
C LEU A 94 -28.55 -16.98 20.15
N ASP A 95 -28.13 -17.23 21.39
CA ASP A 95 -27.52 -18.49 21.84
C ASP A 95 -26.41 -18.95 20.85
N ALA A 96 -25.48 -18.05 20.58
CA ALA A 96 -24.36 -18.29 19.69
C ALA A 96 -23.16 -18.85 20.46
N LYS A 97 -22.56 -19.92 19.93
CA LYS A 97 -21.34 -20.54 20.45
C LYS A 97 -20.15 -20.07 19.64
N SER A 98 -18.94 -20.24 20.18
CA SER A 98 -17.71 -19.82 19.50
C SER A 98 -17.58 -20.43 18.08
N ASP A 99 -18.00 -21.68 17.91
CA ASP A 99 -17.93 -22.39 16.63
C ASP A 99 -18.95 -21.91 15.58
N ASP A 100 -19.93 -21.09 15.98
CA ASP A 100 -20.87 -20.48 15.04
C ASP A 100 -20.22 -19.34 14.24
N PHE A 101 -19.07 -18.81 14.67
CA PHE A 101 -18.45 -17.65 14.03
C PHE A 101 -17.48 -18.03 12.91
N TYR A 102 -17.37 -17.17 11.90
CA TYR A 102 -16.48 -17.39 10.75
C TYR A 102 -15.01 -17.20 11.09
N ASP A 103 -14.72 -16.29 12.03
CA ASP A 103 -13.37 -15.97 12.45
C ASP A 103 -13.34 -15.57 13.93
N GLU A 104 -12.13 -15.47 14.45
CA GLU A 104 -11.85 -15.11 15.84
C GLU A 104 -12.24 -13.67 16.17
N PHE A 105 -12.26 -12.75 15.18
CA PHE A 105 -12.63 -11.36 15.42
C PHE A 105 -14.11 -11.23 15.77
N ILE A 106 -14.97 -11.93 15.02
CA ILE A 106 -16.41 -11.96 15.30
C ILE A 106 -16.68 -12.67 16.63
N ALA A 107 -15.98 -13.78 16.90
CA ALA A 107 -16.09 -14.48 18.19
C ALA A 107 -15.67 -13.59 19.37
N ALA A 108 -14.60 -12.82 19.22
CA ALA A 108 -14.14 -11.88 20.24
C ALA A 108 -15.11 -10.70 20.42
N ALA A 109 -15.74 -10.21 19.35
CA ALA A 109 -16.79 -9.19 19.41
C ALA A 109 -18.01 -9.68 20.19
N HIS A 110 -18.50 -10.88 19.86
CA HIS A 110 -19.56 -11.55 20.59
C HIS A 110 -19.21 -11.71 22.07
N HIS A 111 -17.99 -12.17 22.37
CA HIS A 111 -17.52 -12.33 23.74
C HIS A 111 -17.58 -10.99 24.49
N ARG A 112 -16.99 -9.92 23.94
CA ARG A 112 -17.01 -8.58 24.57
C ARG A 112 -18.44 -8.11 24.87
N ILE A 113 -19.35 -8.23 23.92
CA ILE A 113 -20.74 -7.78 24.08
C ILE A 113 -21.45 -8.58 25.18
N THR A 114 -21.24 -9.89 25.24
CA THR A 114 -21.95 -10.78 26.15
C THR A 114 -21.37 -10.78 27.57
N THR A 115 -20.08 -10.56 27.74
CA THR A 115 -19.41 -10.66 29.05
C THR A 115 -19.23 -9.31 29.73
N LEU A 116 -18.83 -8.28 28.98
CA LEU A 116 -18.44 -6.99 29.56
C LEU A 116 -19.65 -6.13 29.95
N SER A 117 -19.45 -5.25 30.92
CA SER A 117 -20.30 -4.08 31.16
C SER A 117 -20.17 -3.06 30.03
N ALA A 118 -21.07 -2.08 30.00
CA ALA A 118 -21.02 -0.99 29.01
C ALA A 118 -19.70 -0.20 29.11
N GLU A 119 -19.24 0.06 30.34
CA GLU A 119 -18.01 0.78 30.64
C GLU A 119 -16.79 -0.05 30.25
N GLU A 120 -16.75 -1.33 30.62
CA GLU A 120 -15.67 -2.25 30.26
C GLU A 120 -15.56 -2.41 28.73
N TYR A 121 -16.69 -2.45 28.04
CA TYR A 121 -16.71 -2.48 26.58
C TYR A 121 -16.02 -1.23 25.99
N LEU A 122 -16.39 -0.03 26.46
CA LEU A 122 -15.76 1.22 26.03
C LEU A 122 -14.25 1.25 26.35
N PHE A 123 -13.85 0.80 27.55
CA PHE A 123 -12.43 0.68 27.90
C PHE A 123 -11.70 -0.30 26.99
N SER A 124 -12.31 -1.44 26.64
CA SER A 124 -11.70 -2.41 25.72
C SER A 124 -11.46 -1.84 24.32
N LEU A 125 -12.33 -0.92 23.86
CA LEU A 125 -12.13 -0.21 22.60
C LEU A 125 -10.99 0.80 22.71
N LYS A 126 -10.95 1.55 23.81
CA LYS A 126 -9.86 2.50 24.08
C LYS A 126 -8.50 1.80 24.10
N ASP A 127 -8.38 0.69 24.81
CA ASP A 127 -7.12 -0.07 24.92
C ASP A 127 -6.68 -0.63 23.57
N ARG A 128 -7.63 -1.07 22.73
CA ARG A 128 -7.34 -1.50 21.36
C ARG A 128 -6.79 -0.36 20.53
N VAL A 129 -7.46 0.79 20.54
CA VAL A 129 -7.03 1.99 19.78
C VAL A 129 -5.67 2.47 20.25
N LEU A 130 -5.38 2.44 21.56
CA LEU A 130 -4.07 2.79 22.10
C LEU A 130 -2.97 1.85 21.58
N LYS A 131 -3.20 0.53 21.61
CA LYS A 131 -2.23 -0.44 21.09
C LYS A 131 -2.00 -0.27 19.59
N GLU A 132 -3.06 -0.03 18.81
CA GLU A 132 -2.94 0.25 17.38
C GLU A 132 -2.13 1.53 17.14
N LEU A 133 -2.40 2.59 17.90
CA LEU A 133 -1.67 3.85 17.82
C LEU A 133 -0.18 3.67 18.13
N GLU A 134 0.16 2.98 19.22
CA GLU A 134 1.54 2.66 19.61
C GLU A 134 2.25 1.85 18.51
N PHE A 135 1.56 0.85 17.94
CA PHE A 135 2.08 0.04 16.83
C PHE A 135 2.37 0.89 15.59
N PHE A 136 1.42 1.75 15.18
CA PHE A 136 1.59 2.61 14.01
C PHE A 136 2.69 3.66 14.23
N GLN A 137 2.81 4.20 15.45
CA GLN A 137 3.88 5.13 15.80
C GLN A 137 5.25 4.46 15.71
N ALA A 138 5.41 3.25 16.29
CA ALA A 138 6.66 2.50 16.20
C ALA A 138 7.05 2.21 14.74
N ARG A 139 6.07 1.80 13.92
CA ARG A 139 6.30 1.56 12.48
C ARG A 139 6.66 2.83 11.72
N SER A 140 6.03 3.95 12.05
CA SER A 140 6.33 5.25 11.44
C SER A 140 7.77 5.69 11.76
N SER A 141 8.22 5.52 13.01
CA SER A 141 9.59 5.84 13.41
C SER A 141 10.62 4.98 12.69
N ALA A 142 10.34 3.67 12.55
CA ALA A 142 11.23 2.76 11.81
C ALA A 142 11.35 3.16 10.33
N LEU A 143 10.21 3.47 9.68
CA LEU A 143 10.20 3.94 8.29
C LEU A 143 10.94 5.27 8.13
N GLN A 144 10.80 6.18 9.08
CA GLN A 144 11.52 7.46 9.07
C GLN A 144 13.04 7.25 9.10
N GLN A 145 13.51 6.34 9.96
CA GLN A 145 14.94 5.99 10.06
C GLN A 145 15.46 5.34 8.76
N GLU A 146 14.66 4.49 8.13
CA GLU A 146 15.01 3.87 6.84
C GLU A 146 15.14 4.92 5.73
N VAL A 147 14.21 5.87 5.66
CA VAL A 147 14.25 7.00 4.72
C VAL A 147 15.50 7.85 4.94
N GLU A 148 15.86 8.16 6.19
CA GLU A 148 17.07 8.92 6.51
C GLU A 148 18.34 8.19 6.07
N THR A 149 18.40 6.88 6.32
CA THR A 149 19.53 6.03 5.90
C THR A 149 19.67 5.99 4.38
N LEU A 150 18.56 5.80 3.65
CA LEU A 150 18.55 5.82 2.19
C LEU A 150 18.93 7.18 1.64
N THR A 151 18.47 8.27 2.26
CA THR A 151 18.82 9.64 1.86
C THR A 151 20.32 9.88 1.99
N HIS A 152 20.93 9.43 3.08
CA HIS A 152 22.38 9.56 3.28
C HIS A 152 23.17 8.72 2.27
N SER A 153 22.76 7.47 2.03
CA SER A 153 23.37 6.59 1.03
C SER A 153 23.27 7.18 -0.39
N PHE A 154 22.11 7.72 -0.75
CA PHE A 154 21.90 8.37 -2.04
C PHE A 154 22.79 9.60 -2.23
N ALA A 155 22.97 10.41 -1.18
CA ALA A 155 23.89 11.53 -1.22
C ALA A 155 25.34 11.06 -1.47
N GLY A 156 25.79 10.00 -0.78
CA GLY A 156 27.11 9.41 -1.01
C GLY A 156 27.30 8.89 -2.44
N GLN A 157 26.33 8.16 -2.98
CA GLN A 157 26.37 7.68 -4.38
C GLN A 157 26.36 8.83 -5.39
N LYS A 158 25.68 9.93 -5.08
CA LYS A 158 25.67 11.12 -5.95
C LYS A 158 27.06 11.78 -5.99
N ASP A 159 27.73 11.88 -4.85
CA ASP A 159 29.08 12.43 -4.79
C ASP A 159 30.10 11.54 -5.51
N GLU A 160 30.00 10.22 -5.34
CA GLU A 160 30.83 9.25 -6.07
C GLU A 160 30.62 9.33 -7.59
N ASN A 161 29.37 9.43 -8.05
CA ASN A 161 29.07 9.64 -9.46
C ASN A 161 29.66 10.95 -10.00
N ALA A 162 29.66 12.03 -9.21
CA ALA A 162 30.27 13.30 -9.64
C ALA A 162 31.80 13.17 -9.81
N ILE A 163 32.47 12.44 -8.90
CA ILE A 163 33.90 12.17 -9.00
C ILE A 163 34.20 11.32 -10.25
N LEU A 164 33.45 10.24 -10.47
CA LEU A 164 33.62 9.38 -11.65
C LEU A 164 33.38 10.16 -12.95
N HIS A 165 32.42 11.09 -12.97
CA HIS A 165 32.15 11.92 -14.14
C HIS A 165 33.33 12.84 -14.47
N ASN A 166 33.95 13.45 -13.46
CA ASN A 166 35.17 14.26 -13.65
C ASN A 166 36.35 13.42 -14.14
N GLN A 167 36.55 12.22 -13.58
CA GLN A 167 37.61 11.31 -14.02
C GLN A 167 37.41 10.85 -15.47
N LEU A 168 36.18 10.55 -15.88
CA LEU A 168 35.86 10.23 -17.26
C LEU A 168 36.20 11.40 -18.19
N HIS A 169 35.86 12.63 -17.80
CA HIS A 169 36.17 13.81 -18.57
C HIS A 169 37.69 14.02 -18.77
N GLU A 170 38.49 13.88 -17.71
CA GLU A 170 39.96 13.95 -17.80
C GLU A 170 40.55 12.87 -18.73
N ILE A 171 39.97 11.66 -18.72
CA ILE A 171 40.40 10.58 -19.62
C ILE A 171 40.03 10.91 -21.06
N GLU A 172 38.84 11.43 -21.32
CA GLU A 172 38.39 11.84 -22.66
C GLU A 172 39.30 12.92 -23.26
N GLU A 173 39.71 13.92 -22.47
CA GLU A 173 40.66 14.95 -22.91
C GLU A 173 42.02 14.34 -23.28
N ARG A 174 42.55 13.45 -22.43
CA ARG A 174 43.83 12.77 -22.69
C ARG A 174 43.79 11.89 -23.93
N VAL A 175 42.69 11.16 -24.15
CA VAL A 175 42.49 10.35 -25.36
C VAL A 175 42.50 11.26 -26.60
N THR A 176 41.78 12.39 -26.54
CA THR A 176 41.74 13.37 -27.64
C THR A 176 43.13 13.92 -27.97
N GLU A 177 43.93 14.27 -26.96
CA GLU A 177 45.31 14.74 -27.14
C GLU A 177 46.20 13.65 -27.74
N GLN A 178 46.09 12.40 -27.27
CA GLN A 178 46.83 11.27 -27.83
C GLN A 178 46.45 11.00 -29.29
N GLU A 179 45.17 11.08 -29.65
CA GLU A 179 44.73 10.94 -31.04
C GLU A 179 45.33 12.03 -31.94
N GLN A 180 45.38 13.28 -31.48
CA GLN A 180 46.02 14.38 -32.22
C GLN A 180 47.53 14.12 -32.41
N ASN A 181 48.22 13.68 -31.36
CA ASN A 181 49.64 13.34 -31.43
C ASN A 181 49.91 12.17 -32.40
N ILE A 182 49.08 11.13 -32.39
CA ILE A 182 49.18 9.99 -33.32
C ILE A 182 49.00 10.46 -34.76
N ARG A 183 48.03 11.35 -35.03
CA ARG A 183 47.81 11.91 -36.38
C ARG A 183 49.05 12.68 -36.86
N GLN A 184 49.59 13.58 -36.03
CA GLN A 184 50.79 14.34 -36.38
C GLN A 184 52.02 13.45 -36.65
N LEU A 185 52.23 12.42 -35.82
CA LEU A 185 53.33 11.47 -36.02
C LEU A 185 53.14 10.65 -37.31
N THR A 186 51.90 10.28 -37.62
CA THR A 186 51.55 9.55 -38.84
C THR A 186 51.83 10.39 -40.08
N ASP A 187 51.41 11.66 -40.09
CA ASP A 187 51.67 12.60 -41.18
C ASP A 187 53.18 12.79 -41.39
N LYS A 188 53.94 13.06 -40.32
CA LYS A 188 55.40 13.19 -40.40
C LYS A 188 56.10 11.92 -40.90
N ASN A 189 55.62 10.74 -40.51
CA ASN A 189 56.18 9.48 -40.98
C ASN A 189 55.89 9.26 -42.48
N ASN A 190 54.71 9.63 -42.95
CA ASN A 190 54.36 9.60 -44.37
C ASN A 190 55.27 10.55 -45.18
N ASP A 191 55.52 11.76 -44.69
CA ASP A 191 56.42 12.73 -45.33
C ASP A 191 57.86 12.18 -45.43
N MET A 192 58.39 11.61 -44.33
CA MET A 192 59.72 10.99 -44.34
C MET A 192 59.79 9.80 -45.30
N HIS A 193 58.75 8.97 -45.35
CA HIS A 193 58.69 7.86 -46.30
C HIS A 193 58.66 8.35 -47.75
N HIS A 194 57.96 9.45 -48.04
CA HIS A 194 57.94 10.06 -49.35
C HIS A 194 59.33 10.60 -49.74
N GLU A 195 59.98 11.37 -48.86
CA GLU A 195 61.35 11.86 -49.09
C GLU A 195 62.36 10.72 -49.30
N MET A 196 62.26 9.66 -48.50
CA MET A 196 63.13 8.49 -48.63
C MET A 196 62.93 7.79 -49.98
N THR A 197 61.68 7.70 -50.44
CA THR A 197 61.35 7.13 -51.76
C THR A 197 61.95 7.97 -52.88
N ILE A 198 61.84 9.30 -52.80
CA ILE A 198 62.46 10.22 -53.76
C ILE A 198 63.98 10.02 -53.79
N LYS A 199 64.65 10.07 -52.63
CA LYS A 199 66.10 9.90 -52.55
C LYS A 199 66.56 8.53 -53.06
N GLN A 200 65.79 7.48 -52.80
CA GLN A 200 66.09 6.13 -53.32
C GLN A 200 65.98 6.10 -54.85
N GLN A 201 65.00 6.80 -55.44
CA GLN A 201 64.86 6.92 -56.88
C GLN A 201 66.03 7.71 -57.49
N GLU A 202 66.39 8.87 -56.93
CA GLU A 202 67.55 9.67 -57.34
C GLU A 202 68.86 8.86 -57.29
N PHE A 203 69.06 8.10 -56.20
CA PHE A 203 70.23 7.23 -56.05
C PHE A 203 70.28 6.12 -57.11
N ASN A 204 69.15 5.49 -57.41
CA ASN A 204 69.06 4.47 -58.45
C ASN A 204 69.32 5.05 -59.85
N GLU A 205 68.82 6.24 -60.16
CA GLU A 205 69.11 6.96 -61.40
C GLU A 205 70.61 7.29 -61.52
N PHE A 206 71.23 7.79 -60.44
CA PHE A 206 72.68 8.06 -60.40
C PHE A 206 73.52 6.80 -60.66
N ILE A 207 73.18 5.67 -60.03
CA ILE A 207 73.86 4.39 -60.28
C ILE A 207 73.69 3.95 -61.75
N SER A 208 72.51 4.18 -62.35
CA SER A 208 72.27 3.83 -63.75
C SER A 208 73.10 4.68 -64.72
N ILE A 209 73.37 5.95 -64.40
CA ILE A 209 74.19 6.86 -65.22
C ILE A 209 75.69 6.54 -65.10
N THR A 210 76.15 6.06 -63.94
CA THR A 210 77.57 5.79 -63.66
C THR A 210 78.03 4.41 -64.15
N LYS A 211 77.14 3.60 -64.74
CA LYS A 211 77.42 2.25 -65.26
C LYS A 211 77.74 2.18 -66.77
N ILE A 212 78.15 3.28 -67.40
CA ILE A 212 78.72 3.34 -68.76
C ILE A 212 80.24 3.42 -68.67
#